data_AF-A0A3D3L3Q5-F1
#
_entry.id   AF-A0A3D3L3Q5-F1
#
_cell.length_a   1.000
_cell.length_b   1.000
_cell.length_c   1.000
_cell.angle_alpha   90.00
_cell.angle_beta   90.00
_cell.angle_gamma   90.00
#
_symmetry.space_group_name_H-M   'P 1'
#
loop_
_entity.id
_entity.type
_entity.pdbx_description
1 polymer ?
#
loop_
_entity_poly.entity_id
_entity_poly.type
_entity_poly.pdbx_seq_one_letter_code
_entity_poly.pdbx_strand_id
1 'polypeptide(L)'
;ALDYQDYEVLILPNEEPSPLESAFVDERVKIIPTGAVSPAVKRDMGAEQAKFEYLAFMDDDAYPSLEWLKVAEKTFTEKNPAALGGPGMVPPDASKKEIVSGIFYE
;
A
#
# COMPACT_ATOMS: atom_id res chain seq x y z
N ALA A 1 0.20 -4.23 -15.20
CA ALA A 1 -0.92 -4.28 -14.23
C ALA A 1 -0.52 -5.23 -13.11
N LEU A 2 -1.01 -5.02 -11.90
CA LEU A 2 -0.80 -5.92 -10.76
C LEU A 2 -1.23 -7.33 -11.15
N ASP A 3 -0.43 -8.34 -10.83
CA ASP A 3 -0.78 -9.73 -11.11
C ASP A 3 -1.47 -10.34 -9.88
N TYR A 4 -2.64 -9.80 -9.55
CA TYR A 4 -3.51 -10.26 -8.48
C TYR A 4 -4.92 -9.76 -8.76
N GLN A 5 -5.96 -10.56 -8.51
CA GLN A 5 -7.35 -10.22 -8.91
C GLN A 5 -8.23 -9.85 -7.72
N ASP A 6 -8.05 -10.52 -6.58
CA ASP A 6 -8.93 -10.40 -5.42
C ASP A 6 -8.43 -9.34 -4.43
N TYR A 7 -8.59 -8.07 -4.82
CA TYR A 7 -8.20 -6.93 -4.00
C TYR A 7 -9.19 -5.77 -4.11
N GLU A 8 -9.18 -4.91 -3.09
CA GLU A 8 -9.74 -3.56 -3.17
C GLU A 8 -8.67 -2.54 -2.79
N VAL A 9 -8.88 -1.30 -3.22
CA VAL A 9 -8.00 -0.17 -2.91
C VAL A 9 -8.84 0.89 -2.23
N LEU A 10 -8.46 1.25 -1.00
CA LEU A 10 -9.06 2.36 -0.27
C LEU A 10 -8.07 3.53 -0.27
N ILE A 11 -8.45 4.63 -0.89
CA ILE A 11 -7.66 5.87 -0.94
C ILE A 11 -8.29 6.85 0.03
N LEU A 12 -7.52 7.33 1.00
CA LEU A 12 -8.00 8.18 2.10
C LEU A 12 -7.40 9.61 2.02
N PRO A 13 -7.83 10.45 1.05
CA PRO A 13 -7.30 11.79 0.89
C PRO A 13 -7.81 12.72 2.01
N ASN A 14 -7.15 13.86 2.19
CA ASN A 14 -7.66 14.89 3.11
C ASN A 14 -8.99 15.48 2.63
N GLU A 15 -9.12 15.68 1.33
CA GLU A 15 -10.27 16.34 0.72
C GLU A 15 -10.80 15.48 -0.43
N GLU A 16 -12.07 15.69 -0.79
CA GLU A 16 -12.65 15.06 -1.97
C GLU A 16 -11.87 15.51 -3.22
N PRO A 17 -11.31 14.58 -4.01
CA PRO A 17 -10.60 14.96 -5.22
C PRO A 17 -11.58 15.49 -6.26
N SER A 18 -11.03 16.19 -7.26
CA SER A 18 -11.78 16.43 -8.49
C SER A 18 -12.22 15.10 -9.12
N PRO A 19 -13.32 15.08 -9.90
CA PRO A 19 -13.77 13.87 -10.57
C PRO A 19 -12.62 13.18 -11.32
N LEU A 20 -12.43 11.90 -11.05
CA LEU A 20 -11.41 11.10 -11.73
C LEU A 20 -11.72 11.02 -13.23
N GLU A 21 -10.67 10.99 -14.05
CA GLU A 21 -10.83 10.63 -15.45
C GLU A 21 -11.40 9.22 -15.57
N SER A 22 -12.22 8.97 -16.60
CA SER A 22 -12.89 7.68 -16.78
C SER A 22 -11.95 6.47 -16.83
N ALA A 23 -10.69 6.68 -17.21
CA ALA A 23 -9.66 5.64 -17.24
C ALA A 23 -9.23 5.16 -15.84
N PHE A 24 -9.49 5.93 -14.78
CA PHE A 24 -9.13 5.62 -13.39
C PHE A 24 -10.32 5.21 -12.53
N VAL A 25 -11.52 5.17 -13.11
CA VAL A 25 -12.73 4.68 -12.42
C VAL A 25 -12.72 3.16 -12.48
N ASP A 26 -12.50 2.52 -11.32
CA ASP A 26 -12.51 1.08 -11.14
C ASP A 26 -13.36 0.75 -9.91
N GLU A 27 -14.21 -0.28 -10.00
CA GLU A 27 -15.11 -0.68 -8.91
C GLU A 27 -14.38 -1.17 -7.65
N ARG A 28 -13.11 -1.57 -7.81
CA ARG A 28 -12.24 -1.99 -6.72
C ARG A 28 -11.62 -0.80 -5.98
N VAL A 29 -11.68 0.40 -6.54
CA VAL A 29 -11.10 1.61 -5.95
C VAL A 29 -12.20 2.43 -5.28
N LYS A 30 -12.04 2.70 -3.99
CA LYS A 30 -12.89 3.62 -3.23
C LYS A 30 -12.09 4.77 -2.69
N ILE A 31 -12.61 5.97 -2.88
CA ILE A 31 -12.06 7.19 -2.29
C ILE A 31 -12.91 7.56 -1.07
N ILE A 32 -12.27 7.74 0.08
CA ILE A 32 -12.92 8.05 1.34
C ILE A 32 -12.23 9.28 1.93
N PRO A 33 -12.73 10.51 1.69
CA PRO A 33 -12.13 11.71 2.24
C PRO A 33 -12.20 11.72 3.77
N THR A 34 -11.08 11.98 4.43
CA THR A 34 -10.96 11.90 5.90
C THR A 34 -10.91 13.26 6.59
N GLY A 35 -10.73 14.35 5.83
CA GLY A 35 -10.25 15.61 6.39
C GLY A 35 -8.75 15.57 6.68
N ALA A 36 -8.20 16.71 7.11
CA ALA A 36 -6.82 16.86 7.55
C ALA A 36 -6.60 16.22 8.93
N VAL A 37 -6.45 14.90 8.96
CA VAL A 37 -6.15 14.09 10.15
C VAL A 37 -4.81 13.38 10.01
N SER A 38 -4.31 12.81 11.11
CA SER A 38 -3.03 12.10 11.09
C SER A 38 -3.10 10.81 10.27
N PRO A 39 -1.96 10.33 9.71
CA PRO A 39 -1.93 9.06 8.98
C PRO A 39 -2.43 7.86 9.80
N ALA A 40 -2.22 7.86 11.12
CA ALA A 40 -2.74 6.81 12.00
C ALA A 40 -4.28 6.74 11.95
N VAL A 41 -4.95 7.88 12.07
CA VAL A 41 -6.42 7.95 12.00
C VAL A 41 -6.92 7.47 10.63
N LYS A 42 -6.22 7.82 9.55
CA LYS A 42 -6.56 7.33 8.21
C LYS A 42 -6.43 5.81 8.10
N ARG A 43 -5.37 5.23 8.66
CA ARG A 43 -5.16 3.77 8.65
C ARG A 43 -6.27 3.06 9.43
N ASP A 44 -6.66 3.58 10.59
CA ASP A 44 -7.76 3.04 11.38
C ASP A 44 -9.09 3.10 10.61
N MET A 45 -9.42 4.26 10.01
CA MET A 45 -10.61 4.41 9.16
C MET A 45 -10.61 3.46 7.96
N GLY A 46 -9.45 3.26 7.33
CA GLY A 46 -9.29 2.33 6.22
C GLY A 46 -9.52 0.88 6.67
N ALA A 47 -8.96 0.48 7.81
CA ALA A 47 -9.12 -0.85 8.37
C ALA A 47 -10.58 -1.17 8.74
N GLU A 48 -11.31 -0.20 9.31
CA GLU A 48 -12.73 -0.36 9.64
C GLU A 48 -13.63 -0.55 8.41
N GLN A 49 -13.25 0.05 7.27
CA GLN A 49 -14.03 0.02 6.03
C GLN A 49 -13.63 -1.13 5.08
N ALA A 50 -12.50 -1.78 5.35
CA ALA A 50 -12.00 -2.88 4.55
C ALA A 50 -12.89 -4.12 4.65
N LYS A 51 -13.02 -4.83 3.54
CA LYS A 51 -13.86 -6.04 3.41
C LYS A 51 -13.05 -7.34 3.46
N PHE A 52 -11.75 -7.25 3.21
CA PHE A 52 -10.84 -8.39 3.13
C PHE A 52 -10.16 -8.67 4.48
N GLU A 53 -9.73 -9.93 4.65
CA GLU A 53 -9.07 -10.41 5.87
C GLU A 53 -7.66 -9.81 6.04
N TYR A 54 -6.93 -9.66 4.93
CA TYR A 54 -5.58 -9.12 4.93
C TYR A 54 -5.60 -7.64 4.55
N LEU A 55 -4.92 -6.83 5.36
CA LEU A 55 -4.73 -5.40 5.12
C LEU A 55 -3.30 -5.15 4.67
N ALA A 56 -3.15 -4.36 3.61
CA ALA A 56 -1.86 -3.88 3.16
C ALA A 56 -1.84 -2.35 3.16
N PHE A 57 -0.90 -1.80 3.91
CA PHE A 57 -0.70 -0.34 4.01
C PHE A 57 0.38 0.08 3.02
N MET A 58 0.08 1.12 2.23
CA MET A 58 0.96 1.63 1.20
C MET A 58 0.86 3.15 1.17
N ASP A 59 2.01 3.81 1.09
CA ASP A 59 2.10 5.25 0.92
C ASP A 59 1.95 5.62 -0.58
N ASP A 60 1.68 6.89 -0.89
CA ASP A 60 1.37 7.35 -2.24
C ASP A 60 2.60 7.44 -3.16
N ASP A 61 3.79 7.40 -2.59
CA ASP A 61 5.09 7.37 -3.27
C ASP A 61 5.71 5.96 -3.32
N ALA A 62 4.99 4.93 -2.88
CA ALA A 62 5.45 3.55 -2.89
C ALA A 62 5.13 2.83 -4.21
N TYR A 63 6.15 2.18 -4.80
CA TYR A 63 6.04 1.43 -6.06
C TYR A 63 6.56 -0.02 -5.91
N PRO A 64 5.78 -0.94 -5.33
CA PRO A 64 6.20 -2.33 -5.16
C PRO A 64 6.24 -3.09 -6.50
N SER A 65 6.98 -4.20 -6.53
CA SER A 65 7.00 -5.16 -7.65
C SER A 65 5.60 -5.69 -7.94
N LEU A 66 5.22 -5.91 -9.20
CA LEU A 66 3.87 -6.38 -9.60
C LEU A 66 3.41 -7.69 -8.95
N GLU A 67 4.34 -8.53 -8.48
CA GLU A 67 4.06 -9.83 -7.87
C GLU A 67 3.98 -9.78 -6.33
N TRP A 68 4.10 -8.61 -5.71
CA TRP A 68 4.27 -8.49 -4.26
C TRP A 68 3.13 -9.11 -3.44
N LEU A 69 1.87 -8.99 -3.91
CA LEU A 69 0.71 -9.61 -3.25
C LEU A 69 0.74 -11.14 -3.33
N LYS A 70 1.13 -11.72 -4.46
CA LYS A 70 1.29 -13.18 -4.60
C LYS A 70 2.36 -13.72 -3.64
N VAL A 71 3.45 -12.98 -3.49
CA VAL A 71 4.52 -13.34 -2.54
C VAL A 71 4.01 -13.24 -1.09
N ALA A 72 3.23 -12.21 -0.77
CA ALA A 72 2.62 -12.04 0.54
C ALA A 72 1.64 -13.19 0.84
N GLU A 73 0.70 -13.47 -0.06
CA GLU A 73 -0.28 -14.57 0.06
C GLU A 73 0.40 -15.92 0.27
N LYS A 74 1.41 -16.25 -0.56
CA LYS A 74 2.20 -17.47 -0.40
C LYS A 74 2.83 -17.55 1.00
N THR A 75 3.37 -16.44 1.48
CA THR A 75 4.05 -16.40 2.78
C THR A 75 3.05 -16.57 3.94
N PHE A 76 1.87 -15.93 3.85
CA PHE A 76 0.78 -16.15 4.82
C PHE A 76 0.31 -17.60 4.82
N THR A 77 0.15 -18.21 3.65
CA THR A 77 -0.28 -19.60 3.51
C THR A 77 0.73 -20.61 4.08
N GLU A 78 2.02 -20.41 3.79
CA GLU A 78 3.06 -21.38 4.17
C GLU A 78 3.55 -21.23 5.62
N LYS A 79 3.65 -19.99 6.11
CA LYS A 79 4.30 -19.69 7.39
C LYS A 79 3.34 -19.16 8.46
N ASN A 80 2.14 -18.74 8.06
CA ASN A 80 1.12 -18.17 8.94
C ASN A 80 1.64 -17.10 9.92
N PRO A 81 2.38 -16.08 9.46
CA PRO A 81 2.81 -14.99 10.32
C PRO A 81 1.64 -14.06 10.65
N ALA A 82 1.75 -13.30 11.74
CA ALA A 82 0.75 -12.27 12.08
C ALA A 82 0.85 -11.00 11.20
N ALA A 83 2.03 -10.71 10.65
CA ALA A 83 2.29 -9.56 9.78
C ALA A 83 3.49 -9.81 8.86
N LEU A 84 3.53 -9.09 7.74
CA LEU A 84 4.63 -9.07 6.78
C LEU A 84 5.10 -7.64 6.53
N GLY A 85 6.41 -7.47 6.35
CA GLY A 85 7.03 -6.24 5.91
C GLY A 85 7.87 -6.47 4.66
N GLY A 86 8.03 -5.43 3.85
CA GLY A 86 8.95 -5.45 2.72
C GLY A 86 10.41 -5.33 3.18
N PRO A 87 11.38 -5.76 2.35
CA PRO A 87 12.77 -5.39 2.58
C PRO A 87 12.92 -3.87 2.48
N GLY A 88 13.73 -3.28 3.35
CA GLY A 88 14.16 -1.90 3.22
C GLY A 88 15.08 -1.77 2.00
N MET A 89 14.50 -1.54 0.83
CA MET A 89 15.22 -1.49 -0.44
C MET A 89 15.70 -0.07 -0.71
N VAL A 90 16.96 0.02 -1.10
CA VAL A 90 17.51 1.23 -1.73
C VAL A 90 17.14 1.29 -3.22
N PRO A 91 17.13 2.48 -3.83
CA PRO A 91 17.12 2.61 -5.28
C PRO A 91 18.22 1.78 -5.95
N PRO A 92 18.00 1.20 -7.15
CA PRO A 92 18.98 0.34 -7.81
C PRO A 92 20.34 1.02 -8.09
N ASP A 93 20.35 2.34 -8.20
CA ASP A 93 21.51 3.19 -8.47
C ASP A 93 22.17 3.77 -7.20
N ALA A 94 21.67 3.40 -6.01
CA ALA A 94 22.22 3.86 -4.75
C ALA A 94 23.70 3.46 -4.58
N SER A 95 24.51 4.39 -4.10
CA SER A 95 25.91 4.16 -3.78
C SER A 95 26.05 3.21 -2.59
N LYS A 96 27.22 2.58 -2.49
CA LYS A 96 27.56 1.73 -1.33
C LYS A 96 27.41 2.46 0.01
N LYS A 97 27.63 3.78 0.05
CA LYS A 97 27.49 4.56 1.28
C LYS A 97 26.02 4.65 1.70
N GLU A 98 25.12 4.90 0.76
CA GLU A 98 23.68 4.99 1.02
C GLU A 98 23.10 3.63 1.45
N ILE A 99 23.59 2.54 0.86
CA ILE A 99 23.22 1.17 1.26
C ILE A 99 23.62 0.90 2.70
N VAL A 100 24.86 1.23 3.08
CA VAL A 100 25.39 0.94 4.41
C VAL A 100 24.82 1.89 5.47
N SER A 101 24.51 3.14 5.11
CA SER A 101 23.98 4.13 6.05
C SER A 101 22.51 3.94 6.38
N GLY A 102 21.73 3.25 5.55
CA GLY A 102 20.29 3.08 5.80
C GLY A 102 19.50 4.38 5.67
N ILE A 103 20.03 5.36 4.94
CA ILE A 103 19.46 6.73 4.76
C ILE A 103 18.01 6.74 4.22
N PHE A 104 17.53 5.61 3.69
CA PHE A 104 16.20 5.46 3.11
C PHE A 104 15.07 5.19 4.14
N TYR A 105 15.38 5.00 5.43
CA TYR A 105 14.38 5.04 6.48
C TYR A 105 14.20 6.49 6.92
N GLU A 106 13.19 7.19 6.40
CA GLU A 106 12.76 8.50 6.91
C GLU A 106 12.04 8.40 8.27
#